data_AF-A0A507EPJ6-F1
#
_entry.id   AF-A0A507EPJ6-F1
#
_cell.length_a   1.000
_cell.length_b   1.000
_cell.length_c   1.000
_cell.angle_alpha   90.00
_cell.angle_beta   90.00
_cell.angle_gamma   90.00
#
_symmetry.space_group_name_H-M   'P 1'
#
loop_
_entity.id
_entity.type
_entity.pdbx_description
1 polymer ?
#
loop_
_entity_poly.entity_id
_entity_poly.type
_entity_poly.pdbx_seq_one_letter_code
_entity_poly.pdbx_strand_id
1 'polypeptide(L)'
;MPDTLSTGDTPSQPPSLQLSSDHTRQFSSLPRNLQIPVAKWKSHPNYKTNYMASWIRSHDAFRNHSKTVLNGIRNLNHAAFQTASGASPKVLRDQFLKWHNNMGNHERYEESKLYPFLARRWSIDTLYLTKEHGEMHQKRDQVLALFSKYLNFENNPSQHGKPTVTAAAKELELAMEDYDTYVCIHLQEEEEFVVPMVLELEPEEYVEFGELGLTELLRKMDQKDKAMGIKTRGGGKRR
;
A
#
# COMPACT_ATOMS: atom_id res chain seq x y z
N MET A 1 -5.57 49.35 6.16
CA MET A 1 -5.05 48.78 4.91
C MET A 1 -4.68 47.33 5.22
N PRO A 2 -5.30 46.34 4.55
CA PRO A 2 -5.04 44.93 4.81
C PRO A 2 -3.82 44.48 4.01
N ASP A 3 -2.83 43.87 4.67
CA ASP A 3 -1.73 43.20 3.97
C ASP A 3 -2.06 41.72 3.77
N THR A 4 -1.80 41.32 2.54
CA THR A 4 -2.16 40.08 1.87
C THR A 4 -1.31 38.88 2.30
N LEU A 5 -1.98 37.73 2.27
CA LEU A 5 -1.47 36.36 2.30
C LEU A 5 -0.24 36.14 1.42
N SER A 6 0.71 35.35 1.92
CA SER A 6 1.61 34.54 1.08
C SER A 6 1.47 33.08 1.52
N THR A 7 0.54 32.38 0.88
CA THR A 7 0.45 30.92 0.90
C THR A 7 1.23 30.41 -0.30
N GLY A 8 2.36 29.76 -0.04
CA GLY A 8 3.25 29.23 -1.07
C GLY A 8 3.91 27.92 -0.66
N ASP A 9 3.21 27.07 0.10
CA ASP A 9 3.63 25.68 0.29
C ASP A 9 3.31 24.89 -0.98
N THR A 10 4.25 24.88 -1.91
CA THR A 10 4.26 23.90 -3.00
C THR A 10 4.62 22.56 -2.37
N PRO A 11 3.78 21.50 -2.45
CA PRO A 11 4.18 20.19 -2.00
C PRO A 11 5.37 19.75 -2.85
N SER A 12 6.54 19.61 -2.23
CA SER A 12 7.69 19.01 -2.88
C SER A 12 7.27 17.63 -3.38
N GLN A 13 7.29 17.43 -4.69
CA GLN A 13 7.11 16.10 -5.24
C GLN A 13 8.19 15.20 -4.63
N PRO A 14 7.82 14.04 -4.07
CA PRO A 14 8.82 13.08 -3.61
C PRO A 14 9.76 12.74 -4.78
N PRO A 15 11.04 12.42 -4.50
CA PRO A 15 11.96 11.92 -5.52
C PRO A 15 11.26 10.79 -6.30
N SER A 16 11.38 10.79 -7.63
CA SER A 16 10.67 9.82 -8.46
C SER A 16 11.04 8.41 -8.01
N LEU A 17 10.11 7.76 -7.32
CA LEU A 17 10.27 6.39 -6.90
C LEU A 17 10.37 5.54 -8.17
N GLN A 18 11.42 4.74 -8.27
CA GLN A 18 11.61 3.87 -9.42
C GLN A 18 10.61 2.72 -9.33
N LEU A 19 9.65 2.70 -10.25
CA LEU A 19 8.65 1.65 -10.32
C LEU A 19 9.28 0.32 -10.75
N SER A 20 8.65 -0.77 -10.36
CA SER A 20 9.03 -2.14 -10.67
C SER A 20 8.90 -2.39 -12.18
N SER A 21 9.76 -3.28 -12.69
CA SER A 21 9.69 -3.71 -14.08
C SER A 21 8.41 -4.51 -14.38
N ASP A 22 7.84 -5.16 -13.35
CA ASP A 22 6.59 -5.90 -13.46
C ASP A 22 5.42 -4.93 -13.64
N HIS A 23 5.31 -3.90 -12.79
CA HIS A 23 4.31 -2.83 -12.97
C HIS A 23 4.43 -2.15 -14.33
N THR A 24 5.63 -1.71 -14.71
CA THR A 24 5.84 -1.03 -15.99
C THR A 24 5.34 -1.87 -17.17
N ARG A 25 5.64 -3.18 -17.16
CA ARG A 25 5.20 -4.12 -18.19
C ARG A 25 3.67 -4.31 -18.18
N GLN A 26 3.09 -4.53 -17.00
CA GLN A 26 1.66 -4.79 -16.85
C GLN A 26 0.84 -3.54 -17.21
N PHE A 27 1.19 -2.38 -16.65
CA PHE A 27 0.53 -1.10 -16.92
C PHE A 27 0.56 -0.74 -18.41
N SER A 28 1.72 -0.91 -19.08
CA SER A 28 1.86 -0.63 -20.52
C SER A 28 1.01 -1.55 -21.40
N SER A 29 0.62 -2.72 -20.90
CA SER A 29 -0.24 -3.67 -21.61
C SER A 29 -1.73 -3.36 -21.50
N LEU A 30 -2.12 -2.46 -20.58
CA LEU A 30 -3.51 -2.11 -20.36
C LEU A 30 -4.11 -1.35 -21.57
N PRO A 31 -5.40 -1.53 -21.87
CA PRO A 31 -6.13 -0.64 -22.76
C PRO A 31 -5.98 0.84 -22.37
N ARG A 32 -5.92 1.74 -23.36
CA ARG A 32 -5.68 3.18 -23.12
C ARG A 32 -6.70 3.83 -22.18
N ASN A 33 -7.95 3.38 -22.20
CA ASN A 33 -8.98 3.91 -21.30
C ASN A 33 -8.72 3.53 -19.83
N LEU A 34 -7.97 2.46 -19.56
CA LEU A 34 -7.54 2.05 -18.22
C LEU A 34 -6.22 2.72 -17.79
N GLN A 35 -5.66 3.63 -18.58
CA GLN A 35 -4.43 4.37 -18.25
C GLN A 35 -4.78 5.82 -17.88
N ILE A 36 -5.64 6.01 -16.87
CA ILE A 36 -6.09 7.34 -16.45
C ILE A 36 -5.00 8.02 -15.61
N PRO A 37 -4.49 9.20 -16.01
CA PRO A 37 -3.51 9.93 -15.21
C PRO A 37 -4.06 10.31 -13.82
N VAL A 38 -3.23 10.18 -12.79
CA VAL A 38 -3.57 10.49 -11.37
C VAL A 38 -4.27 11.85 -11.22
N ALA A 39 -3.77 12.87 -11.93
CA ALA A 39 -4.33 14.23 -11.89
C ALA A 39 -5.81 14.31 -12.32
N LYS A 40 -6.33 13.30 -13.03
CA LYS A 40 -7.72 13.24 -13.50
C LYS A 40 -8.63 12.40 -12.61
N TRP A 41 -8.10 11.65 -11.65
CA TRP A 41 -8.90 10.74 -10.81
C TRP A 41 -10.00 11.49 -10.06
N LYS A 42 -9.65 12.58 -9.35
CA LYS A 42 -10.61 13.35 -8.53
C LYS A 42 -11.78 13.94 -9.31
N SER A 43 -11.59 14.21 -10.61
CA SER A 43 -12.64 14.70 -11.51
C SER A 43 -13.49 13.59 -12.12
N HIS A 44 -13.09 12.33 -12.00
CA HIS A 44 -13.79 11.20 -12.60
C HIS A 44 -15.18 11.00 -11.93
N PRO A 45 -16.27 10.74 -12.69
CA PRO A 45 -17.61 10.57 -12.14
C PRO A 45 -17.67 9.54 -11.00
N ASN A 46 -17.03 8.38 -11.18
CA ASN A 46 -17.01 7.30 -10.19
C ASN A 46 -16.12 7.59 -8.97
N TYR A 47 -15.20 8.57 -9.03
CA TYR A 47 -14.38 8.96 -7.89
C TYR A 47 -15.19 9.64 -6.79
N LYS A 48 -16.32 10.28 -7.15
CA LYS A 48 -17.18 11.04 -6.21
C LYS A 48 -17.91 10.16 -5.19
N THR A 49 -17.86 8.85 -5.38
CA THR A 49 -18.39 7.88 -4.42
C THR A 49 -17.37 7.63 -3.30
N ASN A 50 -17.84 7.32 -2.10
CA ASN A 50 -16.96 7.21 -0.92
C ASN A 50 -15.96 6.05 -0.98
N TYR A 51 -16.21 5.03 -1.81
CA TYR A 51 -15.43 3.79 -1.82
C TYR A 51 -13.96 4.03 -2.24
N MET A 52 -13.71 4.47 -3.47
CA MET A 52 -12.35 4.64 -3.98
C MET A 52 -11.56 5.71 -3.21
N ALA A 53 -12.25 6.80 -2.86
CA ALA A 53 -11.65 7.83 -2.02
C ALA A 53 -11.26 7.30 -0.63
N SER A 54 -12.00 6.33 -0.07
CA SER A 54 -11.64 5.70 1.20
C SER A 54 -10.44 4.77 1.06
N TRP A 55 -10.37 4.00 -0.02
CA TRP A 55 -9.26 3.09 -0.28
C TRP A 55 -7.93 3.85 -0.46
N ILE A 56 -7.91 4.92 -1.26
CA ILE A 56 -6.72 5.81 -1.39
C ILE A 56 -6.34 6.46 -0.05
N ARG A 57 -7.32 6.90 0.76
CA ARG A 57 -7.03 7.45 2.09
C ARG A 57 -6.39 6.42 3.03
N SER A 58 -6.72 5.13 2.88
CA SER A 58 -6.03 4.07 3.62
C SER A 58 -4.56 3.99 3.20
N HIS A 59 -4.24 4.08 1.91
CA HIS A 59 -2.85 4.12 1.42
C HIS A 59 -2.08 5.32 1.95
N ASP A 60 -2.69 6.51 1.94
CA ASP A 60 -2.09 7.70 2.54
C ASP A 60 -1.78 7.49 4.03
N ALA A 61 -2.72 6.90 4.77
CA ALA A 61 -2.50 6.56 6.17
C ALA A 61 -1.36 5.53 6.33
N PHE A 62 -1.22 4.61 5.39
CA PHE A 62 -0.15 3.60 5.34
C PHE A 62 1.24 4.22 5.16
N ARG A 63 1.41 5.06 4.14
CA ARG A 63 2.66 5.82 3.92
C ARG A 63 3.01 6.69 5.13
N ASN A 64 2.04 7.38 5.70
CA ASN A 64 2.26 8.26 6.84
C ASN A 64 2.69 7.51 8.12
N HIS A 65 2.12 6.33 8.38
CA HIS A 65 2.51 5.52 9.53
C HIS A 65 3.93 4.96 9.38
N SER A 66 4.27 4.42 8.21
CA SER A 66 5.62 3.95 7.92
C SER A 66 6.66 5.05 8.17
N LYS A 67 6.43 6.25 7.59
CA LYS A 67 7.28 7.42 7.79
C LYS A 67 7.37 7.85 9.26
N THR A 68 6.28 7.77 10.02
CA THR A 68 6.26 8.10 11.45
C THR A 68 7.15 7.15 12.25
N VAL A 69 7.06 5.84 12.00
CA VAL A 69 7.91 4.83 12.66
C VAL A 69 9.38 5.04 12.29
N LEU A 70 9.68 5.27 11.01
CA LEU A 70 11.04 5.55 10.53
C LEU A 70 11.64 6.78 11.20
N ASN A 71 10.90 7.89 11.28
CA ASN A 71 11.36 9.09 11.97
C ASN A 71 11.59 8.84 13.46
N GLY A 72 10.73 8.02 14.09
CA GLY A 72 10.93 7.55 15.46
C GLY A 72 12.24 6.79 15.64
N ILE A 73 12.56 5.87 14.73
CA ILE A 73 13.82 5.10 14.74
C ILE A 73 15.03 6.01 14.51
N ARG A 74 14.96 6.95 13.56
CA ARG A 74 16.03 7.94 13.35
C ARG A 74 16.31 8.74 14.61
N ASN A 75 15.28 9.14 15.34
CA ASN A 75 15.44 9.84 16.61
C ASN A 75 16.12 8.98 17.69
N LEU A 76 15.98 7.65 17.67
CA LEU A 76 16.74 6.74 18.54
C LEU A 76 18.25 6.77 18.19
N ASN A 77 18.61 6.84 16.91
CA ASN A 77 20.00 6.88 16.44
C ASN A 77 20.70 8.21 16.72
N HIS A 78 19.96 9.31 16.66
CA HIS A 78 20.49 10.67 16.83
C HIS A 78 20.56 11.12 18.30
N ALA A 79 20.82 10.24 19.26
CA ALA A 79 20.78 10.46 20.71
C ALA A 79 21.80 11.48 21.31
N ALA A 80 21.96 12.65 20.68
CA ALA A 80 22.24 13.92 21.34
C ALA A 80 21.00 14.51 22.06
N PHE A 81 19.79 13.96 21.86
CA PHE A 81 18.57 14.41 22.54
C PHE A 81 18.19 13.48 23.71
N GLN A 82 18.82 13.71 24.86
CA GLN A 82 18.37 13.20 26.17
C GLN A 82 17.14 13.96 26.70
N THR A 83 16.14 14.25 25.87
CA THR A 83 14.93 14.95 26.34
C THR A 83 13.67 14.18 25.99
N ALA A 84 13.07 13.58 27.02
CA ALA A 84 11.65 13.50 27.40
C ALA A 84 10.49 13.33 26.37
N SER A 85 10.69 13.33 25.05
CA SER A 85 9.58 13.35 24.08
C SER A 85 9.67 12.32 22.94
N GLY A 86 10.72 11.48 22.91
CA GLY A 86 10.83 10.39 21.94
C GLY A 86 9.98 9.16 22.31
N ALA A 87 9.29 8.57 21.34
CA ALA A 87 8.63 7.28 21.54
C ALA A 87 9.66 6.19 21.83
N SER A 88 9.39 5.33 22.82
CA SER A 88 10.29 4.23 23.14
C SER A 88 10.35 3.21 21.99
N PRO A 89 11.46 2.47 21.85
CA PRO A 89 11.59 1.41 20.83
C PRO A 89 10.45 0.39 20.86
N LYS A 90 9.98 0.04 22.07
CA LYS A 90 8.81 -0.84 22.26
C LYS A 90 7.53 -0.23 21.70
N VAL A 91 7.29 1.07 21.96
CA VAL A 91 6.11 1.78 21.44
C VAL A 91 6.15 1.83 19.91
N LEU A 92 7.30 2.11 19.31
CA LEU A 92 7.48 2.13 17.85
C LEU A 92 7.19 0.75 17.22
N ARG A 93 7.71 -0.32 17.82
CA ARG A 93 7.43 -1.70 17.38
C ARG A 93 5.93 -2.02 17.49
N ASP A 94 5.31 -1.68 18.61
CA ASP A 94 3.89 -1.98 18.84
C ASP A 94 2.99 -1.18 17.88
N GLN A 95 3.36 0.06 17.54
CA GLN A 95 2.72 0.84 16.47
C GLN A 95 2.88 0.17 15.10
N PHE A 96 4.10 -0.27 14.75
CA PHE A 96 4.38 -0.96 13.49
C PHE A 96 3.55 -2.25 13.35
N LEU A 97 3.47 -3.07 14.41
CA LEU A 97 2.64 -4.28 14.45
C LEU A 97 1.14 -3.99 14.30
N LYS A 98 0.62 -3.04 15.09
CA LYS A 98 -0.80 -2.66 15.03
C LYS A 98 -1.17 -2.22 13.62
N TRP A 99 -0.30 -1.45 12.99
CA TRP A 99 -0.51 -0.95 11.65
C TRP A 99 -0.49 -2.08 10.61
N HIS A 100 0.44 -3.03 10.71
CA HIS A 100 0.45 -4.20 9.83
C HIS A 100 -0.79 -5.09 9.96
N ASN A 101 -1.41 -5.16 11.14
CA ASN A 101 -2.70 -5.84 11.29
C ASN A 101 -3.81 -5.15 10.47
N ASN A 102 -3.78 -3.82 10.37
CA ASN A 102 -4.72 -3.08 9.53
C ASN A 102 -4.42 -3.29 8.04
N MET A 103 -3.15 -3.23 7.65
CA MET A 103 -2.70 -3.54 6.28
C MET A 103 -3.11 -4.96 5.86
N GLY A 104 -2.93 -5.96 6.73
CA GLY A 104 -3.31 -7.33 6.40
C GLY A 104 -4.81 -7.54 6.16
N ASN A 105 -5.69 -6.70 6.76
CA ASN A 105 -7.11 -6.72 6.43
C ASN A 105 -7.41 -6.06 5.08
N HIS A 106 -6.62 -5.05 4.71
CA HIS A 106 -6.69 -4.36 3.43
C HIS A 106 -6.21 -5.27 2.29
N GLU A 107 -5.02 -5.87 2.42
CA GLU A 107 -4.49 -6.89 1.50
C GLU A 107 -5.47 -8.05 1.32
N ARG A 108 -6.07 -8.52 2.41
CA ARG A 108 -7.09 -9.59 2.33
C ARG A 108 -8.29 -9.15 1.49
N TYR A 109 -8.76 -7.93 1.67
CA TYR A 109 -9.85 -7.40 0.85
C TYR A 109 -9.44 -7.38 -0.63
N GLU A 110 -8.22 -6.93 -0.93
CA GLU A 110 -7.70 -6.92 -2.30
C GLU A 110 -7.67 -8.30 -2.92
N GLU A 111 -6.99 -9.24 -2.26
CA GLU A 111 -6.75 -10.59 -2.75
C GLU A 111 -8.02 -11.44 -2.82
N SER A 112 -8.98 -11.21 -1.91
CA SER A 112 -10.22 -12.00 -1.86
C SER A 112 -11.37 -11.43 -2.69
N LYS A 113 -11.30 -10.15 -3.11
CA LYS A 113 -12.38 -9.50 -3.87
C LYS A 113 -11.87 -8.62 -5.01
N LEU A 114 -11.07 -7.60 -4.73
CA LEU A 114 -10.72 -6.57 -5.71
C LEU A 114 -9.96 -7.17 -6.89
N TYR A 115 -8.82 -7.82 -6.64
CA TYR A 115 -7.96 -8.35 -7.69
C TYR A 115 -8.63 -9.45 -8.51
N PRO A 116 -9.33 -10.44 -7.93
CA PRO A 116 -10.04 -11.44 -8.73
C PRO A 116 -11.16 -10.84 -9.59
N PHE A 117 -11.89 -9.86 -9.06
CA PHE A 117 -12.94 -9.17 -9.82
C PHE A 117 -12.34 -8.42 -11.02
N LEU A 118 -11.31 -7.61 -10.81
CA LEU A 118 -10.65 -6.86 -11.89
C LEU A 118 -10.00 -7.77 -12.92
N ALA A 119 -9.33 -8.83 -12.49
CA ALA A 119 -8.77 -9.85 -13.37
C ALA A 119 -9.83 -10.44 -14.29
N ARG A 120 -11.01 -10.80 -13.76
CA ARG A 120 -12.12 -11.33 -14.56
C ARG A 120 -12.74 -10.27 -15.46
N ARG A 121 -12.90 -9.03 -14.97
CA ARG A 121 -13.61 -7.95 -15.67
C ARG A 121 -12.84 -7.40 -16.85
N TRP A 122 -11.52 -7.32 -16.72
CA TRP A 122 -10.64 -6.73 -17.72
C TRP A 122 -9.76 -7.76 -18.43
N SER A 123 -9.85 -9.05 -18.05
CA SER A 123 -9.02 -10.14 -18.58
C SER A 123 -7.52 -9.86 -18.42
N ILE A 124 -7.13 -9.37 -17.24
CA ILE A 124 -5.77 -8.98 -16.87
C ILE A 124 -5.19 -9.91 -15.80
N ASP A 125 -3.87 -9.91 -15.68
CA ASP A 125 -3.16 -10.61 -14.61
C ASP A 125 -2.87 -9.65 -13.45
N THR A 126 -3.35 -9.98 -12.26
CA THR A 126 -3.13 -9.22 -11.02
C THR A 126 -2.24 -9.97 -10.03
N LEU A 127 -1.70 -11.15 -10.39
CA LEU A 127 -0.90 -11.98 -9.49
C LEU A 127 0.39 -11.29 -9.03
N TYR A 128 0.91 -10.35 -9.81
CA TYR A 128 2.12 -9.61 -9.44
C TYR A 128 1.88 -8.71 -8.22
N LEU A 129 0.69 -8.11 -8.06
CA LEU A 129 0.35 -7.31 -6.88
C LEU A 129 0.34 -8.16 -5.61
N THR A 130 -0.22 -9.37 -5.68
CA THR A 130 -0.17 -10.33 -4.57
C THR A 130 1.27 -10.78 -4.25
N LYS A 131 2.13 -10.91 -5.26
CA LYS A 131 3.54 -11.22 -5.05
C LYS A 131 4.25 -10.08 -4.30
N GLU A 132 3.94 -8.83 -4.63
CA GLU A 132 4.48 -7.65 -3.94
C GLU A 132 4.05 -7.59 -2.46
N HIS A 133 2.82 -8.01 -2.12
CA HIS A 133 2.44 -8.20 -0.71
C HIS A 133 3.37 -9.17 0.02
N GLY A 134 3.69 -10.30 -0.62
CA GLY A 134 4.62 -11.29 -0.06
C GLY A 134 6.04 -10.73 0.18
N GLU A 135 6.54 -9.92 -0.73
CA GLU A 135 7.83 -9.21 -0.58
C GLU A 135 7.77 -8.15 0.53
N MET A 136 6.67 -7.39 0.63
CA MET A 136 6.43 -6.46 1.72
C MET A 136 6.42 -7.17 3.08
N HIS A 137 5.82 -8.37 3.16
CA HIS A 137 5.81 -9.18 4.40
C HIS A 137 7.21 -9.65 4.80
N GLN A 138 8.07 -9.99 3.85
CA GLN A 138 9.47 -10.34 4.14
C GLN A 138 10.22 -9.15 4.75
N LYS A 139 10.05 -7.95 4.18
CA LYS A 139 10.66 -6.72 4.72
C LYS A 139 10.12 -6.38 6.11
N ARG A 140 8.81 -6.53 6.34
CA ARG A 140 8.20 -6.41 7.67
C ARG A 140 8.89 -7.34 8.67
N ASP A 141 9.03 -8.61 8.32
CA ASP A 141 9.58 -9.62 9.22
C ASP A 141 11.05 -9.32 9.57
N GLN A 142 11.81 -8.79 8.62
CA GLN A 142 13.16 -8.29 8.87
C GLN A 142 13.18 -7.11 9.86
N VAL A 143 12.30 -6.12 9.70
CA VAL A 143 12.16 -5.00 10.63
C VAL A 143 11.80 -5.49 12.04
N LEU A 144 10.86 -6.43 12.16
CA LEU A 144 10.45 -7.00 13.45
C LEU A 144 11.57 -7.80 14.13
N ALA A 145 12.36 -8.56 13.37
CA ALA A 145 13.52 -9.26 13.88
C ALA A 145 14.56 -8.27 14.43
N LEU A 146 14.80 -7.15 13.74
CA LEU A 146 15.74 -6.11 14.17
C LEU A 146 15.23 -5.33 15.39
N PHE A 147 13.92 -5.05 15.49
CA PHE A 147 13.34 -4.53 16.73
C PHE A 147 13.59 -5.47 17.91
N SER A 148 13.44 -6.78 17.71
CA SER A 148 13.65 -7.78 18.75
C SER A 148 15.12 -7.83 19.18
N LYS A 149 16.05 -7.78 18.21
CA LYS A 149 17.50 -7.67 18.44
C LYS A 149 17.85 -6.41 19.24
N TYR A 150 17.34 -5.25 18.83
CA TYR A 150 17.56 -3.97 19.52
C TYR A 150 17.06 -4.02 20.97
N LEU A 151 15.82 -4.44 21.18
CA LEU A 151 15.21 -4.51 22.52
C LEU A 151 15.94 -5.49 23.43
N ASN A 152 16.50 -6.57 22.90
CA ASN A 152 17.32 -7.49 23.70
C ASN A 152 18.62 -6.82 24.20
N PHE A 153 19.28 -6.03 23.36
CA PHE A 153 20.46 -5.27 23.76
C PHE A 153 20.13 -4.19 24.81
N GLU A 154 19.01 -3.49 24.64
CA GLU A 154 18.55 -2.45 25.58
C GLU A 154 18.24 -3.03 26.97
N ASN A 155 17.62 -4.22 27.03
CA ASN A 155 17.27 -4.87 28.30
C ASN A 155 18.46 -5.58 28.98
N ASN A 156 19.53 -5.89 28.26
CA ASN A 156 20.70 -6.62 28.79
C ASN A 156 22.04 -5.90 28.52
N PRO A 157 22.21 -4.64 28.94
CA PRO A 157 23.37 -3.82 28.56
C PRO A 157 24.69 -4.31 29.17
N SER A 158 24.66 -5.03 30.29
CA SER A 158 25.86 -5.61 30.92
C SER A 158 26.48 -6.76 30.12
N GLN A 159 25.70 -7.39 29.23
CA GLN A 159 26.16 -8.47 28.36
C GLN A 159 26.66 -7.96 27.00
N HIS A 160 26.36 -6.71 26.67
CA HIS A 160 26.53 -6.15 25.33
C HIS A 160 26.97 -4.68 25.45
N GLY A 161 28.28 -4.41 25.34
CA GLY A 161 28.82 -3.05 25.52
C GLY A 161 28.18 -2.00 24.60
N LYS A 162 28.23 -0.71 24.96
CA LYS A 162 27.60 0.41 24.22
C LYS A 162 27.71 0.38 22.67
N PRO A 163 28.84 0.00 22.04
CA PRO A 163 28.94 -0.06 20.58
C PRO A 163 27.91 -0.98 19.90
N THR A 164 27.39 -2.01 20.59
CA THR A 164 26.42 -2.95 20.01
C THR A 164 25.02 -2.39 19.89
N VAL A 165 24.63 -1.46 20.77
CA VAL A 165 23.30 -0.80 20.70
C VAL A 165 23.25 0.15 19.51
N THR A 166 24.27 0.98 19.30
CA THR A 166 24.34 1.90 18.15
C THR A 166 24.36 1.15 16.81
N ALA A 167 25.09 0.04 16.73
CA ALA A 167 25.09 -0.80 15.52
C ALA A 167 23.69 -1.40 15.22
N ALA A 168 23.04 -1.97 16.22
CA ALA A 168 21.69 -2.55 16.06
C ALA A 168 20.64 -1.49 15.68
N ALA A 169 20.77 -0.29 16.25
CA ALA A 169 19.91 0.83 15.95
C ALA A 169 20.08 1.33 14.50
N LYS A 170 21.32 1.33 13.98
CA LYS A 170 21.58 1.66 12.58
C LYS A 170 21.06 0.60 11.62
N GLU A 171 21.23 -0.69 11.94
CA GLU A 171 20.65 -1.79 11.15
C GLU A 171 19.12 -1.68 11.07
N LEU A 172 18.46 -1.40 12.20
CA LEU A 172 17.01 -1.21 12.26
C LEU A 172 16.54 -0.02 11.42
N GLU A 173 17.26 1.11 11.46
CA GLU A 173 16.97 2.27 10.62
C GLU A 173 17.03 1.91 9.14
N LEU A 174 18.12 1.29 8.68
CA LEU A 174 18.27 0.91 7.27
C LEU A 174 17.18 -0.05 6.80
N ALA A 175 16.81 -1.04 7.62
CA ALA A 175 15.72 -1.95 7.30
C ALA A 175 14.36 -1.25 7.24
N MET A 176 14.11 -0.28 8.12
CA MET A 176 12.89 0.51 8.08
C MET A 176 12.86 1.47 6.88
N GLU A 177 14.00 2.03 6.46
CA GLU A 177 14.11 2.84 5.24
C GLU A 177 13.79 2.03 3.98
N ASP A 178 14.32 0.80 3.90
CA ASP A 178 14.02 -0.13 2.82
C ASP A 178 12.53 -0.53 2.83
N TYR A 179 11.96 -0.82 4.00
CA TYR A 179 10.52 -1.08 4.15
C TYR A 179 9.67 0.12 3.71
N ASP A 180 9.98 1.33 4.19
CA ASP A 180 9.26 2.57 3.89
C ASP A 180 9.28 2.90 2.40
N THR A 181 10.44 2.73 1.77
CA THR A 181 10.60 2.91 0.33
C THR A 181 9.75 1.89 -0.43
N TYR A 182 9.79 0.62 -0.03
CA TYR A 182 9.02 -0.44 -0.69
C TYR A 182 7.52 -0.23 -0.58
N VAL A 183 6.98 0.06 0.61
CA VAL A 183 5.54 0.29 0.77
C VAL A 183 5.08 1.52 -0.01
N CYS A 184 5.89 2.57 -0.12
CA CYS A 184 5.53 3.73 -0.93
C CYS A 184 5.46 3.39 -2.43
N ILE A 185 6.43 2.61 -2.93
CA ILE A 185 6.47 2.13 -4.31
C ILE A 185 5.25 1.24 -4.58
N HIS A 186 5.07 0.19 -3.78
CA HIS A 186 3.98 -0.77 -3.94
C HIS A 186 2.61 -0.09 -3.96
N LEU A 187 2.31 0.77 -2.97
CA LEU A 187 1.02 1.46 -2.93
C LEU A 187 0.83 2.42 -4.12
N GLN A 188 1.92 3.00 -4.66
CA GLN A 188 1.82 3.83 -5.87
C GLN A 188 1.52 2.98 -7.11
N GLU A 189 2.22 1.86 -7.29
CA GLU A 189 2.01 0.94 -8.41
C GLU A 189 0.60 0.36 -8.38
N GLU A 190 0.17 -0.07 -7.21
CA GLU A 190 -1.18 -0.57 -7.01
C GLU A 190 -2.23 0.51 -7.32
N GLU A 191 -2.06 1.74 -6.81
CA GLU A 191 -2.97 2.84 -7.13
C GLU A 191 -3.04 3.10 -8.64
N GLU A 192 -1.88 3.23 -9.30
CA GLU A 192 -1.79 3.49 -10.74
C GLU A 192 -2.45 2.38 -11.57
N PHE A 193 -2.39 1.13 -11.10
CA PHE A 193 -2.95 0.00 -11.80
C PHE A 193 -4.45 -0.20 -11.51
N VAL A 194 -4.84 -0.19 -10.23
CA VAL A 194 -6.18 -0.57 -9.75
C VAL A 194 -7.17 0.57 -9.89
N VAL A 195 -6.80 1.80 -9.52
CA VAL A 195 -7.74 2.93 -9.46
C VAL A 195 -8.38 3.19 -10.82
N PRO A 196 -7.65 3.31 -11.94
CA PRO A 196 -8.26 3.52 -13.24
C PRO A 196 -9.28 2.43 -13.62
N MET A 197 -9.01 1.17 -13.30
CA MET A 197 -9.88 0.05 -13.64
C MET A 197 -11.21 0.07 -12.90
N VAL A 198 -11.18 0.48 -11.63
CA VAL A 198 -12.40 0.64 -10.84
C VAL A 198 -13.13 1.91 -11.24
N LEU A 199 -12.41 2.98 -11.60
CA LEU A 199 -13.02 4.20 -12.14
C LEU A 199 -13.75 3.92 -13.46
N GLU A 200 -13.23 3.05 -14.32
CA GLU A 200 -13.82 2.70 -15.63
C GLU A 200 -14.95 1.66 -15.55
N LEU A 201 -15.42 1.29 -14.36
CA LEU A 201 -16.64 0.50 -14.23
C LEU A 201 -17.86 1.32 -14.67
N GLU A 202 -18.87 0.64 -15.22
CA GLU A 202 -20.16 1.29 -15.46
C GLU A 202 -20.79 1.75 -14.14
N PRO A 203 -21.57 2.84 -14.09
CA PRO A 203 -22.09 3.40 -12.84
C PRO A 203 -22.83 2.36 -11.96
N GLU A 204 -23.67 1.52 -12.55
CA GLU A 204 -24.37 0.46 -11.82
C GLU A 204 -23.41 -0.63 -11.33
N GLU A 205 -22.45 -1.02 -12.17
CA GLU A 205 -21.41 -2.01 -11.82
C GLU A 205 -20.52 -1.48 -10.68
N TYR A 206 -20.25 -0.18 -10.66
CA TYR A 206 -19.49 0.47 -9.60
C TYR A 206 -20.22 0.42 -8.24
N VAL A 207 -21.53 0.71 -8.23
CA VAL A 207 -22.36 0.61 -7.02
C VAL A 207 -22.38 -0.83 -6.51
N GLU A 208 -22.65 -1.78 -7.41
CA GLU A 208 -22.64 -3.21 -7.08
C GLU A 208 -21.28 -3.66 -6.56
N PHE A 209 -20.19 -3.17 -7.15
CA PHE A 209 -18.83 -3.45 -6.70
C PHE A 209 -18.61 -3.02 -5.25
N GLY A 210 -19.16 -1.87 -4.83
CA GLY A 210 -19.11 -1.41 -3.45
C GLY A 210 -19.92 -2.27 -2.47
N GLU A 211 -21.06 -2.80 -2.90
CA GLU A 211 -22.06 -3.43 -2.02
C GLU A 211 -21.99 -4.96 -1.97
N LEU A 212 -21.62 -5.61 -3.07
CA LEU A 212 -21.74 -7.06 -3.22
C LEU A 212 -20.43 -7.78 -2.92
N GLY A 213 -20.52 -9.05 -2.49
CA GLY A 213 -19.36 -9.94 -2.38
C GLY A 213 -18.89 -10.45 -3.75
N LEU A 214 -17.64 -10.95 -3.81
CA LEU A 214 -17.02 -11.42 -5.07
C LEU A 214 -17.89 -12.44 -5.82
N THR A 215 -18.39 -13.47 -5.14
CA THR A 215 -19.20 -14.53 -5.75
C THR A 215 -20.42 -13.97 -6.50
N GLU A 216 -21.09 -13.00 -5.90
CA GLU A 216 -22.29 -12.39 -6.46
C GLU A 216 -21.96 -11.47 -7.64
N LEU A 217 -20.87 -10.70 -7.55
CA LEU A 217 -20.36 -9.89 -8.66
C LEU A 217 -20.06 -10.77 -9.88
N LEU A 218 -19.30 -11.85 -9.69
CA LEU A 218 -18.94 -12.77 -10.77
C LEU A 218 -20.19 -13.44 -11.38
N ARG A 219 -21.17 -13.81 -10.54
CA ARG A 219 -22.45 -14.37 -11.00
C ARG A 219 -23.21 -13.39 -11.90
N LYS A 220 -23.30 -12.12 -11.50
CA LYS A 220 -23.97 -11.07 -12.30
C LYS A 220 -23.23 -10.81 -13.62
N MET A 221 -21.90 -10.77 -13.60
CA MET A 221 -21.10 -10.64 -14.81
C MET A 221 -21.36 -11.79 -15.79
N ASP A 222 -21.37 -13.04 -15.32
CA ASP A 222 -21.64 -14.20 -16.16
C ASP A 222 -23.06 -14.17 -16.75
N GLN A 223 -24.04 -13.63 -16.02
CA GLN A 223 -25.40 -13.43 -16.53
C GLN A 223 -25.45 -12.36 -17.63
N LYS A 224 -24.73 -11.25 -17.45
CA LYS A 224 -24.60 -10.19 -18.45
C LYS A 224 -23.91 -10.69 -19.71
N ASP A 225 -22.81 -11.42 -19.56
CA ASP A 225 -22.08 -12.05 -20.67
C ASP A 225 -22.99 -12.99 -21.49
N LYS A 226 -23.78 -13.84 -20.81
CA LYS A 226 -24.77 -14.72 -21.46
C LYS A 226 -25.85 -13.93 -22.19
N ALA A 227 -26.38 -12.87 -21.59
CA ALA A 227 -27.41 -12.03 -22.20
C ALA A 227 -26.90 -11.33 -23.46
N MET A 228 -25.61 -10.99 -23.51
CA MET A 228 -24.93 -10.38 -24.66
C MET A 228 -24.43 -11.41 -25.69
N GLY A 229 -24.65 -12.71 -25.48
CA GLY A 229 -24.18 -13.76 -26.37
C GLY A 229 -22.66 -13.98 -26.33
N ILE A 230 -21.96 -13.42 -25.34
CA ILE A 230 -20.53 -13.65 -25.14
C ILE A 230 -20.35 -15.06 -24.58
N LYS A 231 -19.68 -15.92 -25.35
CA LYS A 231 -19.31 -17.27 -24.87
C LYS A 231 -18.32 -17.11 -23.74
N THR A 232 -18.74 -17.41 -22.50
CA THR A 232 -17.80 -17.54 -21.39
C THR A 232 -16.77 -18.62 -21.76
N ARG A 233 -15.48 -18.26 -21.76
CA ARG A 233 -14.41 -19.25 -21.92
C ARG A 233 -14.50 -20.18 -20.71
N GLY A 234 -15.14 -21.33 -20.92
CA GLY A 234 -15.32 -22.33 -19.88
C GLY A 234 -13.97 -22.63 -19.25
N GLY A 235 -13.86 -22.37 -17.94
CA GLY A 235 -12.67 -22.67 -17.17
C GLY A 235 -12.24 -24.10 -17.49
N GLY A 236 -11.03 -24.23 -18.04
CA GLY A 236 -10.45 -25.52 -18.36
C GLY A 236 -10.59 -26.41 -17.14
N LYS A 237 -11.27 -27.55 -17.31
CA LYS A 237 -11.32 -28.61 -16.30
C LYS A 237 -9.89 -28.85 -15.81
N ARG A 238 -9.58 -28.43 -14.59
CA ARG A 238 -8.42 -28.94 -13.87
C ARG A 238 -8.65 -30.44 -13.73
N ARG A 239 -7.87 -31.21 -14.49
CA ARG A 239 -7.72 -32.65 -14.30
C ARG A 239 -6.78 -32.90 -13.15
#